data_AF-A0A1U7ISS3-F1
#
_entry.id   AF-A0A1U7ISS3-F1
#
_cell.length_a   1.000
_cell.length_b   1.000
_cell.length_c   1.000
_cell.angle_alpha   90.00
_cell.angle_beta   90.00
_cell.angle_gamma   90.00
#
_symmetry.space_group_name_H-M   'P 1'
#
loop_
_entity.id
_entity.type
_entity.pdbx_description
1 polymer ?
#
loop_
_entity_poly.entity_id
_entity_poly.type
_entity_poly.pdbx_seq_one_letter_code
_entity_poly.pdbx_strand_id
1 'polypeptide(L)' 'MAVKLEDLSPEVREQLTDGSEQYFLAAFNSAYENGMDEESAMNVAWNSLGVNFEKGQDGKWHKKPEEPGIHYKAVTSGGN' A
#
# COMPACT_ATOMS: atom_id res chain seq x y z
N MET A 1 -11.63 -10.11 15.90
CA MET A 1 -10.18 -10.42 15.91
C MET A 1 -9.56 -9.62 14.78
N ALA A 2 -8.40 -9.00 15.01
CA ALA A 2 -7.68 -8.32 13.94
C ALA A 2 -6.79 -9.33 13.20
N VAL A 3 -6.85 -9.34 11.88
CA VAL A 3 -5.99 -10.14 11.00
C VAL A 3 -4.58 -9.56 11.05
N LYS A 4 -3.60 -10.45 11.18
CA LYS A 4 -2.18 -10.14 11.17
C LYS A 4 -1.54 -10.66 9.89
N LEU A 5 -0.33 -10.20 9.61
CA LEU A 5 0.46 -10.67 8.49
C LEU A 5 0.64 -12.20 8.48
N GLU A 6 0.77 -12.82 9.66
CA GLU A 6 0.91 -14.27 9.82
C GLU A 6 -0.35 -15.06 9.45
N ASP A 7 -1.52 -14.43 9.51
CA ASP A 7 -2.81 -15.05 9.18
C ASP A 7 -3.06 -15.05 7.67
N LEU A 8 -2.33 -14.22 6.91
CA LEU A 8 -2.44 -14.17 5.46
C LEU A 8 -1.72 -15.35 4.81
N SER A 9 -2.26 -15.83 3.68
CA SER A 9 -1.62 -16.86 2.88
C SER A 9 -0.21 -16.43 2.44
N PRO A 10 0.76 -17.37 2.34
CA PRO A 10 2.13 -17.05 1.96
C PRO A 10 2.21 -16.32 0.62
N GLU A 11 1.36 -16.68 -0.35
CA GLU A 11 1.27 -16.02 -1.65
C GLU A 11 0.90 -14.53 -1.55
N VAL A 12 0.01 -14.14 -0.62
CA VAL A 12 -0.36 -12.73 -0.40
C VAL A 12 0.83 -11.99 0.22
N ARG A 13 1.51 -12.61 1.18
CA ARG A 13 2.68 -12.02 1.84
C ARG A 13 3.84 -11.82 0.88
N GLU A 14 4.05 -12.76 -0.06
CA GLU A 14 5.09 -12.61 -1.09
C GLU A 14 4.80 -11.50 -2.09
N GLN A 15 3.52 -11.17 -2.31
CA GLN A 15 3.10 -10.05 -3.14
C GLN A 15 3.26 -8.70 -2.42
N LEU A 16 3.23 -8.66 -1.08
CA LEU A 16 3.36 -7.42 -0.31
C LEU A 16 4.84 -7.10 -0.07
N THR A 17 5.37 -6.06 -0.72
CA THR A 17 6.75 -5.57 -0.51
C THR A 17 6.78 -4.11 -0.03
N ASP A 18 7.95 -3.61 0.39
CA ASP A 18 8.18 -2.19 0.74
C ASP A 18 7.24 -1.59 1.80
N GLY A 19 6.83 -2.39 2.79
CA GLY A 19 5.95 -1.93 3.87
C GLY A 19 4.48 -1.77 3.45
N SER A 20 4.10 -2.25 2.26
CA SER A 20 2.70 -2.34 1.81
C SER A 20 1.80 -3.14 2.76
N GLU A 21 2.37 -4.08 3.51
CA GLU A 21 1.70 -4.93 4.50
C GLU A 21 0.89 -4.13 5.52
N GLN A 22 1.41 -3.01 6.02
CA GLN A 22 0.73 -2.19 7.03
C GLN A 22 -0.51 -1.50 6.47
N TYR A 23 -0.41 -0.97 5.25
CA TYR A 23 -1.52 -0.35 4.55
C TYR A 23 -2.58 -1.38 4.18
N PHE A 24 -2.14 -2.56 3.74
CA PHE A 24 -3.01 -3.68 3.43
C PHE A 24 -3.80 -4.13 4.66
N LEU A 25 -3.11 -4.43 5.77
CA LEU A 25 -3.74 -4.90 7.00
C LEU A 25 -4.65 -3.84 7.63
N ALA A 26 -4.30 -2.56 7.55
CA ALA A 26 -5.15 -1.49 8.06
C ALA A 26 -6.49 -1.42 7.30
N ALA A 27 -6.43 -1.46 5.96
CA ALA A 27 -7.63 -1.46 5.13
C ALA A 27 -8.45 -2.75 5.28
N PHE A 28 -7.78 -3.90 5.32
CA PHE A 28 -8.41 -5.20 5.53
C PHE A 28 -9.14 -5.27 6.88
N ASN A 29 -8.44 -4.93 7.97
CA ASN A 29 -9.02 -4.98 9.31
C ASN A 29 -10.19 -4.02 9.44
N SER A 30 -10.08 -2.82 8.87
CA SER A 30 -11.19 -1.88 8.86
C SER A 30 -12.41 -2.44 8.11
N ALA A 31 -12.21 -3.02 6.93
CA ALA A 31 -13.29 -3.63 6.15
C ALA A 31 -13.93 -4.81 6.89
N TYR A 32 -13.11 -5.68 7.48
CA TYR A 32 -13.57 -6.84 8.24
C TYR A 32 -14.33 -6.45 9.52
N GLU A 33 -13.85 -5.44 10.25
CA GLU A 33 -14.55 -4.89 11.43
C GLU A 33 -15.88 -4.22 11.08
N ASN A 34 -16.02 -3.71 9.85
CA ASN A 34 -17.30 -3.22 9.31
C ASN A 34 -18.28 -4.36 8.94
N GLY A 35 -17.91 -5.62 9.17
CA GLY A 35 -18.75 -6.78 8.90
C GLY A 35 -18.70 -7.27 7.46
N MET A 36 -17.71 -6.84 6.67
CA MET A 36 -17.47 -7.40 5.33
C MET A 36 -16.92 -8.82 5.44
N ASP A 37 -17.28 -9.68 4.49
CA ASP A 37 -16.65 -10.98 4.33
C ASP A 37 -15.16 -10.84 3.95
N GLU A 38 -14.41 -11.92 4.15
CA GLU A 38 -12.96 -11.94 3.94
C GLU A 38 -12.59 -11.53 2.51
N GLU A 39 -13.30 -12.04 1.50
CA GLU A 39 -13.05 -11.75 0.08
C GLU A 39 -13.30 -10.26 -0.24
N SER A 40 -14.41 -9.71 0.24
CA SER A 40 -14.73 -8.30 0.10
C SER A 40 -13.71 -7.40 0.81
N ALA A 41 -13.31 -7.76 2.04
CA ALA A 41 -12.28 -7.05 2.79
C ALA A 41 -10.91 -7.10 2.08
N MET A 42 -10.56 -8.25 1.49
CA MET A 42 -9.36 -8.42 0.69
C MET A 42 -9.37 -7.50 -0.54
N ASN A 43 -10.51 -7.41 -1.24
CA ASN A 43 -10.68 -6.52 -2.38
C ASN A 43 -10.53 -5.04 -1.99
N VAL A 44 -11.10 -4.63 -0.85
CA VAL A 44 -10.93 -3.26 -0.33
C VAL A 44 -9.45 -2.99 0.00
N ALA A 45 -8.77 -3.94 0.64
CA ALA A 45 -7.36 -3.81 0.98
C ALA A 45 -6.47 -3.66 -0.27
N TRP A 46 -6.70 -4.46 -1.31
CA TRP A 46 -5.98 -4.34 -2.59
C TRP A 46 -6.24 -3.00 -3.29
N ASN A 47 -7.50 -2.54 -3.30
CA ASN A 47 -7.85 -1.23 -3.87
C ASN A 47 -7.16 -0.09 -3.11
N SER A 48 -7.15 -0.15 -1.78
CA SER A 48 -6.47 0.83 -0.93
C SER A 48 -4.96 0.82 -1.18
N LEU A 49 -4.38 -0.36 -1.38
CA LEU A 49 -2.96 -0.50 -1.71
C LEU A 49 -2.64 0.13 -3.07
N GLY A 50 -3.52 -0.06 -4.05
CA GLY A 50 -3.46 0.56 -5.38
C GLY A 50 -3.43 2.08 -5.42
N VAL A 51 -3.73 2.76 -4.31
CA VAL A 51 -3.57 4.23 -4.21
C VAL A 51 -2.10 4.60 -4.20
N ASN A 52 -1.31 4.01 -3.30
CA ASN A 52 0.09 4.38 -3.04
C ASN A 52 1.11 3.37 -3.58
N PHE A 53 0.67 2.18 -3.95
CA PHE A 53 1.50 1.09 -4.45
C PHE A 53 1.00 0.66 -5.83
N GLU A 54 1.91 0.13 -6.63
CA GLU A 54 1.62 -0.43 -7.95
C GLU A 54 2.12 -1.87 -8.03
N LYS A 55 1.40 -2.70 -8.77
CA LYS A 55 1.82 -4.07 -9.02
C LYS A 55 2.91 -4.08 -10.09
N GLY A 56 4.12 -4.47 -9.72
CA GLY A 56 5.27 -4.63 -10.60
C GLY A 56 5.15 -5.83 -11.53
N GLN A 57 6.08 -5.92 -12.47
CA GLN A 57 6.16 -7.03 -13.43
C GLN A 57 6.47 -8.38 -12.78
N ASP A 58 7.03 -8.37 -11.57
CA ASP A 58 7.27 -9.52 -10.71
C ASP A 58 6.02 -10.00 -9.97
N GLY A 59 4.88 -9.32 -10.15
CA GLY A 59 3.64 -9.60 -9.46
C GLY A 59 3.63 -9.09 -8.01
N LYS A 60 4.60 -8.29 -7.58
CA LYS A 60 4.68 -7.73 -6.23
C LYS A 60 4.25 -6.27 -6.20
N TRP A 61 3.83 -5.79 -5.04
CA TRP A 61 3.38 -4.42 -4.83
C TRP A 61 4.54 -3.54 -4.40
N HIS A 62 4.99 -2.70 -5.33
CA HIS A 62 6.04 -1.73 -5.11
C HIS A 62 5.42 -0.39 -4.73
N LYS A 63 6.05 0.35 -3.81
CA LYS A 63 5.59 1.71 -3.52
C LYS A 63 5.72 2.51 -4.81
N LYS A 64 4.64 3.17 -5.23
CA LYS A 64 4.72 4.10 -6.36
C LYS A 64 5.82 5.10 -6.04
N PRO A 65 6.60 5.56 -7.04
CA PRO A 65 7.34 6.77 -6.85
C PRO A 65 6.30 7.82 -6.46
N GLU A 66 6.31 8.27 -5.20
CA GLU A 66 5.68 9.54 -4.86
C GLU A 66 6.26 10.48 -5.90
N GLU A 67 5.42 10.94 -6.86
CA GLU A 67 5.85 11.98 -7.78
C GLU A 67 6.56 12.98 -6.89
N PRO A 68 7.87 13.22 -7.09
CA PRO A 68 8.57 14.17 -6.26
C PRO A 68 7.88 15.47 -6.60
N GLY A 69 6.86 15.80 -5.81
CA GLY A 69 6.08 17.02 -5.92
C GLY A 69 7.17 18.05 -5.94
N ILE A 70 7.31 18.67 -7.11
CA ILE A 70 8.53 19.34 -7.49
C ILE A 70 8.76 20.40 -6.43
N HIS A 71 9.59 20.10 -5.44
CA HIS A 71 10.14 21.08 -4.54
C HIS A 71 11.21 21.77 -5.38
N TYR A 72 10.78 22.52 -6.40
CA TYR A 72 11.57 23.60 -6.95
C TYR A 72 11.64 24.62 -5.83
N LYS A 73 12.53 24.39 -4.86
CA LYS A 73 13.04 25.48 -4.06
C LYS A 73 13.84 26.27 -5.08
N ALA A 74 13.26 27.35 -5.58
CA ALA A 74 13.91 28.25 -6.50
C ALA A 74 15.25 28.67 -5.86
N VAL A 75 16.35 28.03 -6.27
CA VAL A 75 17.68 28.56 -6.04
C VAL A 75 17.87 29.64 -7.10
N THR A 76 17.26 30.80 -6.86
CA THR A 76 17.82 32.05 -7.39
C THR A 76 18.98 32.41 -6.49
N SER A 77 20.11 31.76 -6.74
CA SER A 77 21.43 32.30 -6.43
C SER A 77 21.63 33.55 -7.28
N GLY A 78 21.07 34.67 -6.82
CA GLY A 78 21.33 36.01 -7.34
C GLY A 78 22.28 36.70 -6.40
N GLY A 79 23.58 36.43 -6.55
CA GLY A 79 24.61 37.31 -6.02
C GLY A 79 24.67 38.59 -6.87
N ASN A 80 24.63 39.75 -6.21
CA ASN A 80 25.74 40.71 -6.10
C ASN A 80 25.26 41.91 -5.27
#